data_AF-A0A8T5KGL4-F1
#
_entry.id   AF-A0A8T5KGL4-F1
#
_cell.length_a   1.000
_cell.length_b   1.000
_cell.length_c   1.000
_cell.angle_alpha   90.00
_cell.angle_beta   90.00
_cell.angle_gamma   90.00
#
_symmetry.space_group_name_H-M   'P 1'
#
loop_
_entity.id
_entity.type
_entity.pdbx_description
1 polymer ?
#
loop_
_entity_poly.entity_id
_entity_poly.type
_entity_poly.pdbx_seq_one_letter_code
_entity_poly.pdbx_strand_id
1 'polypeptide(L)' 'KYSVDYEIHVYEGAKHGFLNNTKPWYDEGAAKLAWKRTITFFKMKLKT' A
#
# COMPACT_ATOMS: atom_id res chain seq x y z
N LYS A 1 15.09 12.56 16.19
CA LYS A 1 14.73 11.88 14.91
C LYS A 1 15.03 10.41 15.08
N TYR A 2 14.02 9.55 15.01
CA TYR A 2 14.22 8.10 15.14
C TYR A 2 14.73 7.56 13.81
N SER A 3 15.80 6.77 13.84
CA SER A 3 16.38 6.13 12.65
C SER A 3 15.59 4.87 12.31
N VAL A 4 14.35 5.06 11.87
CA VAL A 4 13.45 3.96 11.48
C VAL A 4 13.35 3.94 9.96
N ASP A 5 13.53 2.77 9.36
CA ASP A 5 13.35 2.57 7.92
C ASP A 5 11.89 2.82 7.54
N TYR A 6 11.65 3.62 6.51
CA TYR A 6 10.31 3.84 5.96
C TYR A 6 10.37 4.06 4.45
N GLU A 7 9.24 3.83 3.79
CA GLU A 7 9.03 4.13 2.39
C GLU A 7 7.70 4.88 2.21
N ILE A 8 7.64 5.76 1.22
CA ILE A 8 6.41 6.46 0.81
C ILE A 8 6.18 6.18 -0.66
N HIS A 9 4.97 5.71 -0.98
CA HIS A 9 4.54 5.44 -2.34
C HIS A 9 3.33 6.30 -2.66
N VAL A 10 3.41 7.07 -3.74
CA VAL A 10 2.28 7.83 -4.29
C VAL A 10 1.72 7.07 -5.49
N TYR A 11 0.40 6.94 -5.55
CA TYR A 11 -0.30 6.21 -6.60
C TYR A 11 -1.01 7.24 -7.49
N GLU A 12 -0.40 7.55 -8.63
CA GLU A 12 -0.91 8.56 -9.55
C GLU A 12 -2.35 8.23 -10.00
N GLY A 13 -3.25 9.21 -9.94
CA GLY A 13 -4.67 9.04 -10.28
C GLY A 13 -5.54 8.35 -9.22
N ALA A 14 -4.96 7.68 -8.22
CA ALA A 14 -5.72 7.01 -7.17
C ALA A 14 -6.25 8.01 -6.13
N LYS A 15 -7.56 7.94 -5.83
CA LYS A 15 -8.19 8.82 -4.83
C LYS A 15 -8.06 8.28 -3.42
N HIS A 16 -8.34 9.11 -2.42
CA HIS A 16 -8.44 8.65 -1.03
C HIS A 16 -9.42 7.47 -0.92
N GLY A 17 -8.97 6.38 -0.27
CA GLY A 17 -9.76 5.16 -0.15
C GLY A 17 -9.76 4.27 -1.41
N PHE A 18 -8.76 4.39 -2.30
CA PHE A 18 -8.62 3.56 -3.50
C PHE A 18 -8.59 2.04 -3.24
N LEU A 19 -8.32 1.61 -2.01
CA LEU A 19 -8.37 0.21 -1.57
C LEU A 19 -9.81 -0.31 -1.34
N ASN A 20 -10.82 0.56 -1.25
CA ASN A 20 -12.18 0.16 -0.91
C ASN A 20 -12.97 -0.27 -2.16
N ASN A 21 -13.03 -1.58 -2.39
CA ASN A 21 -13.70 -2.20 -3.54
C ASN A 21 -15.24 -2.09 -3.56
N THR A 22 -15.85 -1.47 -2.54
CA THR A 22 -17.30 -1.19 -2.51
C THR A 22 -17.65 0.22 -2.99
N LYS A 23 -16.65 1.02 -3.37
CA LYS A 23 -16.82 2.44 -3.71
C LYS A 23 -16.47 2.71 -5.18
N PRO A 24 -17.11 3.71 -5.81
CA PRO A 24 -16.83 4.07 -7.22
C PRO A 24 -15.40 4.52 -7.50
N TRP A 25 -14.66 4.96 -6.48
CA TRP A 25 -13.27 5.41 -6.58
C TRP A 25 -12.25 4.32 -6.22
N TYR A 26 -12.68 3.05 -6.18
CA TYR A 26 -11.79 1.90 -6.13
C TYR A 26 -10.85 1.92 -7.33
N ASP A 27 -9.55 1.74 -7.09
CA ASP A 27 -8.55 1.58 -8.14
C ASP A 27 -7.88 0.21 -7.95
N GLU A 28 -8.26 -0.75 -8.79
CA GLU A 28 -7.77 -2.13 -8.68
C GLU A 28 -6.25 -2.24 -8.85
N GLY A 29 -5.67 -1.45 -9.75
CA GLY A 29 -4.24 -1.46 -10.03
C GLY A 29 -3.45 -0.95 -8.84
N ALA A 30 -3.82 0.22 -8.33
CA ALA A 30 -3.21 0.81 -7.14
C ALA A 30 -3.43 -0.07 -5.89
N ALA A 31 -4.64 -0.61 -5.71
CA ALA A 31 -4.99 -1.49 -4.60
C ALA A 31 -4.13 -2.75 -4.58
N LYS A 32 -4.02 -3.46 -5.70
CA LYS A 32 -3.19 -4.68 -5.81
C LYS A 32 -1.71 -4.38 -5.59
N LEU A 33 -1.21 -3.28 -6.14
CA LEU A 33 0.20 -2.89 -5.96
C LEU A 33 0.50 -2.51 -4.52
N ALA A 34 -0.36 -1.71 -3.88
CA ALA A 34 -0.24 -1.37 -2.46
C ALA A 34 -0.27 -2.61 -1.57
N TRP A 35 -1.24 -3.51 -1.79
CA TRP A 35 -1.34 -4.74 -1.01
C TRP A 35 -0.12 -5.65 -1.17
N LYS A 36 0.38 -5.81 -2.39
CA LYS A 36 1.62 -6.57 -2.66
C LYS A 36 2.80 -6.00 -1.87
N ARG A 37 2.99 -4.67 -1.87
CA ARG A 37 4.06 -3.99 -1.11
C ARG A 37 3.92 -4.23 0.39
N THR A 38 2.72 -4.09 0.94
CA THR A 38 2.43 -4.34 2.37
C THR A 38 2.77 -5.77 2.78
N ILE A 39 2.32 -6.77 2.01
CA ILE A 39 2.63 -8.17 2.30
C ILE A 39 4.13 -8.47 2.17
N THR A 40 4.80 -7.90 1.17
CA THR A 40 6.26 -8.01 1.05
C THR A 40 6.96 -7.41 2.26
N PHE A 41 6.56 -6.23 2.72
CA PHE A 41 7.11 -5.59 3.91
C PHE A 41 6.94 -6.47 5.15
N PHE A 42 5.75 -7.04 5.38
CA PHE A 42 5.53 -7.98 6.47
C PHE A 42 6.38 -9.24 6.36
N LYS A 43 6.50 -9.82 5.16
CA LYS A 43 7.41 -10.96 4.93
C LYS A 43 8.87 -10.62 5.18
N MET A 44 9.28 -9.36 5.06
CA MET A 44 10.66 -8.94 5.35
C MET A 44 10.90 -8.70 6.83
N LYS A 45 9.92 -8.11 7.54
CA LYS A 45 10.09 -7.64 8.91
C LYS A 45 9.55 -8.60 9.99
N LEU A 46 8.64 -9.51 9.64
CA LEU A 46 7.95 -10.41 10.59
C LEU A 46 8.29 -11.90 10.39
N LYS A 47 9.31 -12.25 9.61
CA LYS A 47 9.79 -13.64 9.56
C LYS A 47 10.33 -14.02 10.94
N THR A 48 9.58 -14.86 11.63
CA THR A 48 9.98 -15.58 12.85
C THR A 48 10.69 -16.87 12.50
#